data_AF-A0A0S8CDW9-F1
#
_entry.id   AF-A0A0S8CDW9-F1
#
_cell.length_a   1.000
_cell.length_b   1.000
_cell.length_c   1.000
_cell.angle_alpha   90.00
_cell.angle_beta   90.00
_cell.angle_gamma   90.00
#
_symmetry.space_group_name_H-M   'P 1'
#
loop_
_entity.id
_entity.type
_entity.pdbx_description
1 polymer ?
#
loop_
_entity_poly.entity_id
_entity_poly.type
_entity_poly.pdbx_seq_one_letter_code
_entity_poly.pdbx_strand_id
1 'polypeptide(L)' 'MTPASSVNKYYRIDRKETHYLRFILEGYGGVAVMRTLDPQQGLVVLHVGPGCEEEVDMIIHDLQRHIRIEVTHVGGDEAL' A
#
# COMPACT_ATOMS: atom_id res chain seq x y z
N MET A 1 -28.04 -4.18 0.53
CA MET A 1 -26.81 -3.38 0.34
C MET A 1 -25.69 -4.16 1.01
N THR A 2 -24.82 -4.82 0.25
CA THR A 2 -23.68 -5.56 0.79
C THR A 2 -22.66 -4.54 1.30
N PRO A 3 -22.09 -4.67 2.52
CA PRO A 3 -21.03 -3.77 2.96
C PRO A 3 -19.84 -3.92 1.99
N ALA A 4 -19.39 -2.81 1.43
CA ALA A 4 -18.21 -2.80 0.58
C ALA A 4 -16.97 -2.98 1.46
N SER A 5 -16.18 -4.02 1.20
CA SER A 5 -14.96 -4.33 1.96
C SER A 5 -13.75 -3.66 1.32
N SER A 6 -12.80 -3.21 2.13
CA SER A 6 -11.51 -2.73 1.66
C SER A 6 -10.68 -3.86 1.02
N VAL A 7 -9.78 -3.49 0.11
CA VAL A 7 -8.84 -4.40 -0.54
C VAL A 7 -7.44 -4.19 0.03
N ASN A 8 -6.74 -5.28 0.33
CA ASN A 8 -5.35 -5.22 0.77
C ASN A 8 -4.41 -5.36 -0.43
N LYS A 9 -3.51 -4.39 -0.62
CA LYS A 9 -2.41 -4.46 -1.60
C LYS A 9 -1.08 -4.47 -0.87
N TYR A 10 -0.20 -5.40 -1.23
CA TYR A 10 1.07 -5.61 -0.53
C TYR A 10 2.24 -5.19 -1.40
N TYR A 11 3.16 -4.44 -0.81
CA TYR A 11 4.32 -3.94 -1.52
C TYR A 11 5.59 -4.10 -0.71
N ARG A 12 6.70 -4.25 -1.43
CA ARG A 12 8.05 -4.02 -0.94
C ARG A 12 8.54 -2.69 -1.47
N ILE A 13 8.97 -1.81 -0.58
CA ILE A 13 9.50 -0.49 -0.92
C ILE A 13 10.91 -0.31 -0.37
N ASP A 14 11.69 0.62 -0.93
CA ASP A 14 12.92 1.03 -0.24
C ASP A 14 12.54 1.57 1.15
N ARG A 15 13.14 1.00 2.21
CA ARG A 15 12.83 1.36 3.60
C ARG A 15 12.95 2.86 3.87
N LYS A 16 13.85 3.56 3.17
CA LYS A 16 14.05 5.01 3.30
C LYS A 16 12.85 5.82 2.77
N GLU A 17 12.11 5.25 1.83
CA GLU A 17 10.95 5.86 1.17
C GLU A 17 9.63 5.53 1.87
N THR A 18 9.64 4.73 2.94
CA THR A 18 8.44 4.33 3.68
C THR A 18 7.64 5.53 4.19
N HIS A 19 8.31 6.54 4.73
CA HIS A 19 7.62 7.76 5.19
C HIS A 19 7.15 8.64 4.02
N TYR A 20 7.87 8.62 2.91
CA TYR A 20 7.49 9.37 1.72
C TYR A 20 6.20 8.81 1.10
N LEU A 21 6.11 7.49 0.88
CA LEU A 21 4.88 6.86 0.39
C LEU A 21 3.69 7.10 1.33
N ARG A 22 3.91 7.00 2.65
CA ARG A 22 2.88 7.30 3.66
C ARG A 22 2.31 8.70 3.46
N PHE A 23 3.20 9.69 3.38
CA PHE A 23 2.85 11.09 3.27
C PHE A 23 2.04 11.37 2.00
N ILE A 24 2.42 10.78 0.87
CA ILE A 24 1.67 10.93 -0.38
C ILE A 24 0.25 10.38 -0.21
N LEU A 25 0.09 9.14 0.27
CA LEU A 25 -1.24 8.53 0.44
C LEU A 25 -2.14 9.31 1.40
N GLU A 26 -1.60 9.82 2.49
CA GLU A 26 -2.34 10.66 3.46
C GLU A 26 -2.79 12.00 2.84
N GLY A 27 -2.03 12.53 1.87
CA GLY A 27 -2.38 13.73 1.12
C GLY A 27 -3.60 13.58 0.18
N TYR A 28 -3.92 12.35 -0.26
CA TYR A 28 -5.09 12.05 -1.10
C TYR A 28 -6.39 11.86 -0.30
N GLY A 29 -6.41 12.22 0.99
CA GLY A 29 -7.67 12.24 1.75
C GLY A 29 -8.21 10.86 2.13
N GLY A 30 -7.34 9.85 2.26
CA GLY A 30 -7.71 8.54 2.81
C GLY A 30 -8.10 7.46 1.79
N VAL A 31 -7.69 7.61 0.52
CA VAL A 31 -7.86 6.58 -0.54
C VAL A 31 -7.29 5.22 -0.14
N ALA A 32 -6.24 5.22 0.69
CA ALA A 32 -5.73 4.05 1.36
C ALA A 32 -5.07 4.42 2.70
N VAL A 33 -5.06 3.46 3.63
CA VAL A 33 -4.26 3.53 4.85
C VAL A 33 -3.08 2.57 4.74
N MET A 34 -1.86 3.07 4.99
CA MET A 34 -0.65 2.24 4.96
C MET A 34 -0.23 1.76 6.36
N ARG A 35 0.00 0.45 6.49
CA ARG A 35 0.67 -0.17 7.63
C ARG A 35 2.00 -0.78 7.20
N THR A 36 3.05 -0.53 7.98
CA THR A 36 4.33 -1.22 7.82
C THR A 36 4.26 -2.60 8.47
N LEU A 37 4.55 -3.64 7.69
CA LEU A 37 4.59 -5.04 8.13
C LEU A 37 5.98 -5.40 8.64
N ASP A 38 7.02 -5.03 7.88
CA ASP A 38 8.42 -5.22 8.26
C ASP A 38 9.24 -3.98 7.84
N PRO A 39 9.70 -3.15 8.79
CA PRO A 39 10.48 -1.95 8.50
C PRO A 39 11.90 -2.26 8.01
N GLN A 40 12.46 -3.42 8.35
CA GLN A 40 13.78 -3.84 7.85
C GLN A 40 13.68 -4.27 6.40
N GLN A 41 12.65 -5.02 6.04
CA GLN A 41 12.45 -5.48 4.66
C GLN A 41 11.72 -4.46 3.77
N GLY A 42 11.19 -3.37 4.35
CA GLY A 42 10.39 -2.40 3.63
C GLY A 42 9.05 -2.99 3.17
N LEU A 43 8.49 -3.95 3.91
CA LEU A 43 7.21 -4.57 3.59
C LEU A 43 6.08 -3.73 4.17
N VAL A 44 5.13 -3.37 3.33
CA VAL A 44 3.95 -2.58 3.69
C VAL A 44 2.68 -3.20 3.11
N VAL A 45 1.56 -2.92 3.77
CA VAL A 45 0.21 -3.19 3.26
C VAL A 45 -0.54 -1.88 3.13
N LEU A 46 -1.24 -1.72 2.01
CA LEU A 46 -2.22 -0.67 1.78
C LEU A 46 -3.61 -1.26 1.97
N HIS A 47 -4.36 -0.70 2.90
CA HIS A 47 -5.78 -0.95 3.06
C HIS A 47 -6.53 0.07 2.19
N VAL A 48 -6.92 -0.35 1.00
CA VAL A 48 -7.56 0.51 0.00
C VAL A 48 -9.04 0.65 0.29
N GLY A 49 -9.54 1.88 0.33
CA GLY A 49 -10.96 2.16 0.51
C GLY A 49 -11.78 1.56 -0.63
N PRO A 50 -13.00 1.05 -0.38
CA PRO A 50 -13.83 0.51 -1.45
C PRO A 50 -14.12 1.57 -2.52
N GLY A 51 -13.84 1.25 -3.78
CA GLY A 51 -14.00 2.18 -4.91
C GLY A 51 -12.81 3.11 -5.14
N CYS A 52 -11.73 2.99 -4.34
CA CYS A 52 -10.49 3.76 -4.50
C CYS A 52 -9.38 2.96 -5.18
N GLU A 53 -9.65 1.75 -5.69
CA GLU A 53 -8.64 0.81 -6.18
C GLU A 53 -7.85 1.38 -7.36
N GLU A 54 -8.55 1.99 -8.31
CA GLU A 54 -7.96 2.61 -9.51
C GLU A 54 -7.12 3.83 -9.15
N GLU A 55 -7.59 4.67 -8.21
CA GLU A 55 -6.84 5.83 -7.74
C GLU A 55 -5.53 5.42 -7.08
N VAL A 56 -5.56 4.40 -6.22
CA VAL A 56 -4.35 3.83 -5.62
C VAL A 56 -3.43 3.24 -6.68
N ASP A 57 -3.96 2.55 -7.69
CA ASP A 57 -3.14 2.00 -8.78
C ASP A 57 -2.44 3.10 -9.59
N MET A 58 -3.13 4.20 -9.88
CA MET A 58 -2.54 5.37 -10.55
C MET A 58 -1.43 6.01 -9.70
N ILE A 59 -1.66 6.22 -8.41
CA ILE A 59 -0.66 6.77 -7.48
C ILE A 59 0.58 5.88 -7.44
N ILE A 60 0.41 4.57 -7.25
CA ILE A 60 1.52 3.62 -7.16
C ILE A 60 2.29 3.55 -8.48
N HIS A 61 1.59 3.49 -9.61
CA HIS A 61 2.22 3.45 -10.92
C HIS A 61 3.07 4.71 -11.20
N ASP A 62 2.59 5.90 -10.81
CA ASP A 62 3.38 7.11 -10.97
C ASP A 62 4.59 7.13 -10.04
N LEU A 63 4.41 6.79 -8.76
CA LEU A 63 5.51 6.76 -7.79
C LEU A 63 6.60 5.72 -8.14
N GLN A 64 6.24 4.59 -8.76
CA GLN A 64 7.19 3.59 -9.25
C GLN A 64 8.23 4.14 -10.25
N ARG A 65 7.95 5.28 -10.88
CA ARG A 65 8.87 5.96 -11.79
C ARG A 65 9.96 6.75 -11.05
N HIS A 66 9.75 6.99 -9.76
CA HIS A 66 10.61 7.83 -8.91
C HIS A 66 11.29 7.04 -7.79
N ILE A 67 10.62 6.03 -7.25
CA ILE A 67 11.08 5.20 -6.14
C ILE A 67 10.84 3.71 -6.42
N ARG A 68 11.61 2.83 -5.77
CA ARG A 68 11.42 1.39 -5.90
C ARG A 68 10.19 0.93 -5.10
N ILE A 69 9.15 0.51 -5.80
CA ILE A 69 7.96 -0.16 -5.25
C ILE A 69 7.71 -1.43 -6.05
N GLU A 70 7.65 -2.57 -5.40
CA GLU A 70 7.41 -3.86 -6.03
C GLU A 70 6.19 -4.52 -5.40
N VAL A 71 5.29 -5.05 -6.25
CA VAL A 71 4.19 -5.89 -5.78
C VAL A 71 4.81 -7.13 -5.12
N THR A 72 4.33 -7.44 -3.92
CA THR A 72 4.70 -8.67 -3.22
C THR A 72 3.44 -9.44 -2.86
N HIS A 73 3.57 -10.75 -2.78
CA HIS A 73 2.54 -11.59 -2.19
C HIS A 73 3.05 -11.91 -0.79
N VAL A 74 2.49 -11.29 0.24
CA VAL A 74 2.71 -11.79 1.60
C VAL A 74 1.87 -13.06 1.68
N GLY A 75 2.54 -14.21 1.62
CA GLY A 75 1.88 -15.51 1.66
C GLY A 75 0.98 -15.59 2.88
N GLY A 76 -0.31 -15.88 2.65
CA GLY A 76 -1.18 -16.33 3.72
C GLY A 76 -0.79 -17.75 4.08
N ASP A 77 0.10 -17.92 5.07
CA ASP A 77 0.19 -19.18 5.83
C ASP A 77 0.90 -19.08 7.19
N GLU A 78 0.84 -17.94 7.87
CA GLU A 78 1.16 -17.88 9.31
C GLU A 78 -0.01 -17.20 10.03
N ALA A 79 -1.10 -17.96 10.14
CA ALA A 79 -2.01 -17.81 11.27
C ALA A 79 -1.24 -18.27 12.52
N LEU A 80 -0.95 -17.33 13.41
CA LEU A 80 -0.69 -17.65 14.82
C LEU A 80 -2.00 -17.98 15.52
#